data_AF-A0A165GWT2-F1
#
_entry.id   AF-A0A165GWT2-F1
#
_cell.length_a   1.000
_cell.length_b   1.000
_cell.length_c   1.000
_cell.angle_alpha   90.00
_cell.angle_beta   90.00
_cell.angle_gamma   90.00
#
_symmetry.space_group_name_H-M   'P 1'
#
loop_
_entity.id
_entity.type
_entity.pdbx_description
1 polymer ?
#
loop_
_entity_poly.entity_id
_entity_poly.type
_entity_poly.pdbx_seq_one_letter_code
_entity_poly.pdbx_strand_id
1 'polypeptide(L)' 'DKAKPHLLLHLPDNILQFGPASLFATQRYESYNSIFREGSILSNHQAPSRDIATQFANLERVRHITTGG' A
#
# COMPACT_ATOMS: atom_id res chain seq x y z
N ASP A 1 21.57 -12.87 0.02
CA ASP A 1 21.19 -11.48 0.34
C ASP A 1 22.11 -10.41 -0.24
N LYS A 2 22.17 -10.27 -1.57
CA LYS A 2 22.92 -9.18 -2.24
C LYS A 2 22.04 -8.20 -3.05
N ALA A 3 20.73 -8.44 -3.12
CA ALA A 3 19.87 -7.72 -4.06
C ALA A 3 19.58 -6.27 -3.63
N LYS A 4 19.34 -6.02 -2.33
CA LYS A 4 18.93 -4.70 -1.82
C LYS A 4 19.96 -3.58 -2.07
N PRO A 5 21.27 -3.75 -1.76
CA PRO A 5 22.25 -2.71 -2.08
C PRO A 5 22.52 -2.58 -3.58
N HIS A 6 22.41 -3.66 -4.36
CA HIS A 6 22.55 -3.60 -5.81
C HIS A 6 21.43 -2.77 -6.48
N LEU A 7 20.23 -2.79 -5.91
CA LEU A 7 19.11 -1.97 -6.38
C LEU A 7 19.41 -0.47 -6.32
N LEU A 8 20.26 -0.02 -5.39
CA LEU A 8 20.64 1.39 -5.25
C LEU A 8 21.51 1.87 -6.40
N LEU A 9 22.28 0.98 -7.05
CA LEU A 9 23.08 1.34 -8.23
C LEU A 9 22.18 1.73 -9.41
N HIS A 10 21.03 1.09 -9.54
CA HIS A 10 20.05 1.36 -10.60
C HIS A 10 19.05 2.46 -10.22
N LEU A 11 19.16 3.03 -9.02
CA LEU A 11 18.24 4.06 -8.55
C LEU A 11 18.18 5.30 -9.46
N PRO A 12 19.30 5.83 -9.99
CA PRO A 12 19.26 6.96 -10.92
C PRO A 12 18.49 6.65 -12.21
N ASP A 13 18.76 5.49 -12.82
CA ASP A 13 18.08 5.05 -14.05
C ASP A 13 16.57 4.84 -13.80
N ASN A 14 16.22 4.25 -12.66
CA ASN A 14 14.84 4.08 -12.25
C ASN A 14 14.14 5.42 -11.98
N ILE A 15 14.84 6.42 -11.44
CA ILE A 15 14.27 7.75 -11.23
C ILE A 15 13.99 8.44 -12.56
N LEU A 16 14.88 8.29 -13.55
CA LEU A 16 14.68 8.82 -14.90
C LEU A 16 13.50 8.15 -15.61
N GLN A 17 13.32 6.84 -15.42
CA GLN A 17 12.28 6.08 -16.10
C GLN A 17 10.91 6.15 -15.42
N PHE A 18 10.86 6.11 -14.08
CA PHE A 18 9.63 5.95 -13.30
C PHE A 18 9.29 7.16 -12.42
N GLY A 19 10.15 8.19 -12.40
CA GLY A 19 10.02 9.33 -11.52
C GLY A 19 10.58 9.09 -10.12
N PRO A 20 10.32 10.01 -9.17
CA PRO A 20 10.93 9.98 -7.85
C PRO A 20 10.75 8.64 -7.12
N ALA A 21 11.76 8.24 -6.35
CA ALA A 21 11.75 6.98 -5.60
C ALA A 21 10.55 6.80 -4.67
N SER A 22 9.97 7.90 -4.21
CA SER A 22 8.74 7.91 -3.40
C SER A 22 7.52 7.31 -4.11
N LEU A 23 7.49 7.32 -5.45
CA LEU A 23 6.38 6.79 -6.23
C LEU A 23 6.33 5.26 -6.23
N PHE A 24 7.48 4.60 -6.11
CA PHE A 24 7.60 3.14 -6.10
C PHE A 24 8.07 2.58 -4.74
N ALA A 25 8.17 3.43 -3.72
CA ALA A 25 8.48 2.99 -2.37
C ALA A 25 7.35 2.09 -1.83
N THR A 26 7.71 0.87 -1.42
CA THR A 26 6.75 -0.09 -0.84
C THR A 26 6.28 0.31 0.55
N GLN A 27 6.98 1.24 1.23
CA GLN A 27 6.69 1.65 2.60
C GLN A 27 5.24 2.09 2.82
N ARG A 28 4.65 2.82 1.86
CA ARG A 28 3.23 3.21 1.92
C ARG A 28 2.32 1.98 1.84
N TYR A 29 2.65 0.99 1.01
CA TYR A 29 1.87 -0.23 0.90
C TYR A 29 2.04 -1.13 2.13
N GLU A 30 3.25 -1.18 2.69
CA GLU A 30 3.56 -1.95 3.89
C GLU A 30 2.84 -1.44 5.14
N SER A 31 2.62 -0.12 5.26
CA SER A 31 1.88 0.44 6.40
C SER A 31 0.43 -0.05 6.46
N TYR A 32 -0.21 -0.35 5.32
CA TYR A 32 -1.55 -0.93 5.29
C TYR A 32 -1.62 -2.34 5.88
N ASN A 33 -0.50 -3.06 5.98
CA ASN A 33 -0.49 -4.39 6.62
C ASN A 33 -0.91 -4.32 8.09
N SER A 34 -0.65 -3.20 8.78
CA SER A 34 -1.12 -3.01 10.16
C SER A 34 -2.64 -2.90 10.21
N ILE A 35 -3.23 -2.10 9.31
CA ILE A 35 -4.68 -1.90 9.21
C ILE A 35 -5.37 -3.21 8.83
N PHE A 36 -4.80 -3.97 7.89
CA PHE A 36 -5.30 -5.28 7.50
C PHE A 36 -5.32 -6.25 8.69
N ARG A 37 -4.23 -6.31 9.47
CA ARG A 37 -4.15 -7.16 10.66
C ARG A 37 -5.17 -6.77 11.72
N GLU A 38 -5.32 -5.48 11.98
CA GLU A 38 -6.29 -4.96 12.94
C GLU A 38 -7.73 -5.30 12.52
N GLY A 39 -8.09 -5.07 11.26
CA GLY A 39 -9.39 -5.46 10.70
C GLY A 39 -9.63 -6.97 10.79
N SER A 40 -8.59 -7.79 10.64
CA SER A 40 -8.70 -9.23 10.81
C SER A 40 -8.93 -9.64 12.27
N ILE A 41 -8.19 -9.05 13.22
CA ILE A 41 -8.29 -9.36 14.65
C ILE A 41 -9.66 -8.96 15.20
N LEU A 42 -10.16 -7.79 14.80
CA LEU A 42 -11.40 -7.20 15.30
C LEU A 42 -12.66 -7.65 14.55
N SER A 43 -12.55 -8.45 13.48
CA SER A 43 -13.72 -8.96 12.77
C SER A 43 -14.49 -9.99 13.60
N ASN A 44 -15.72 -10.29 13.19
CA ASN A 44 -16.50 -11.40 13.75
C ASN A 44 -16.02 -12.79 13.28
N HIS A 45 -14.93 -12.84 12.50
CA HIS A 45 -14.30 -14.04 11.93
C HIS A 45 -15.16 -14.87 10.98
N GLN A 46 -16.31 -14.35 10.52
CA GLN A 46 -17.17 -15.05 9.56
C GLN A 46 -16.66 -14.92 8.12
N ALA A 47 -16.24 -13.71 7.73
CA ALA A 47 -15.64 -13.45 6.43
C ALA A 47 -14.65 -12.27 6.48
N PRO A 48 -13.53 -12.36 7.25
CA PRO A 48 -12.61 -11.25 7.47
C PRO A 48 -12.11 -10.58 6.19
N SER A 49 -11.81 -11.37 5.16
CA SER A 49 -11.33 -10.86 3.87
C SER A 49 -12.36 -9.97 3.17
N ARG A 50 -13.65 -10.36 3.23
CA ARG A 50 -14.76 -9.59 2.64
C ARG A 50 -14.99 -8.29 3.39
N ASP A 51 -14.93 -8.35 4.72
CA ASP A 51 -15.15 -7.19 5.58
C ASP A 51 -14.04 -6.16 5.40
N ILE A 52 -12.78 -6.60 5.42
CA ILE A 52 -11.61 -5.76 5.18
C ILE A 52 -11.65 -5.17 3.76
N ALA A 53 -11.98 -5.96 2.73
CA ALA A 53 -12.10 -5.46 1.37
C ALA A 53 -13.20 -4.38 1.24
N THR A 54 -14.32 -4.56 1.95
CA THR A 54 -15.41 -3.57 1.99
C THR A 54 -14.96 -2.29 2.70
N GLN A 55 -14.19 -2.41 3.79
CA GLN A 55 -13.62 -1.28 4.50
C GLN A 55 -12.66 -0.48 3.61
N PHE A 56 -11.75 -1.15 2.91
CA PHE A 56 -10.84 -0.49 1.95
C PHE A 56 -11.59 0.19 0.81
N ALA A 57 -12.61 -0.44 0.24
CA ALA A 57 -13.43 0.17 -0.80
C ALA A 57 -14.14 1.45 -0.31
N ASN A 58 -14.57 1.48 0.95
CA ASN A 58 -15.17 2.67 1.55
C ASN A 58 -14.14 3.78 1.78
N LEU A 59 -12.94 3.45 2.27
CA LEU A 59 -11.84 4.41 2.42
C LEU A 59 -11.45 5.03 1.08
N GLU A 60 -11.35 4.22 0.04
CA GLU A 60 -11.06 4.66 -1.33
C GLU A 60 -12.16 5.56 -1.88
N ARG A 61 -13.43 5.23 -1.62
CA ARG A 61 -14.56 6.09 -1.99
C ARG A 61 -14.48 7.46 -1.31
N VAL A 62 -14.21 7.49 -0.01
CA VAL A 62 -14.05 8.75 0.74
C VAL A 62 -12.90 9.57 0.15
N ARG A 63 -11.75 8.94 -0.09
CA ARG A 63 -10.59 9.57 -0.71
C ARG A 63 -10.94 10.19 -2.06
N HIS A 64 -11.58 9.43 -2.95
CA HIS A 64 -11.98 9.90 -4.28
C HIS A 64 -12.91 11.13 -4.21
N ILE A 65 -13.89 11.10 -3.29
CA ILE A 65 -14.81 12.24 -3.08
C ILE A 65 -14.05 13.45 -2.56
N THR A 66 -13.15 13.29 -1.58
CA THR A 66 -12.44 14.42 -0.96
C THR A 66 -11.33 14.99 -1.85
N THR A 67 -10.77 14.20 -2.76
CA THR A 67 -9.75 14.68 -3.72
C THR A 67 -10.32 15.18 -5.04
N GLY A 68 -11.64 15.07 -5.23
CA GLY A 68 -12.32 15.57 -6.44
C GLY A 68 -12.15 14.69 -7.68
N GLY A 69 -11.84 13.40 -7.50
CA GLY A 69 -11.59 12.48 -8.61
C GLY A 69 -10.18 11.91 -8.60
#